data_AF-A0A158L5R7-F1
#
_entry.id   AF-A0A158L5R7-F1
#
_cell.length_a   1.000
_cell.length_b   1.000
_cell.length_c   1.000
_cell.angle_alpha   90.00
_cell.angle_beta   90.00
_cell.angle_gamma   90.00
#
_symmetry.space_group_name_H-M   'P 1'
#
loop_
_entity.id
_entity.type
_entity.pdbx_description
1 polymer ?
#
loop_
_entity_poly.entity_id
_entity_poly.type
_entity_poly.pdbx_seq_one_letter_code
_entity_poly.pdbx_strand_id
1 'polypeptide(L)' 'MNELAETHNCIVVYPIQPQDANPSKCWNWFKPDDQRHDRGEPSLIAGITVCVSRRPFSGQQ' A
#
# COMPACT_ATOMS: atom_id res chain seq x y z
N MET A 1 -15.60 2.46 -1.34
CA MET A 1 -14.38 1.83 -1.89
C MET A 1 -14.45 0.32 -1.76
N ASN A 2 -14.77 -0.24 -0.59
CA ASN A 2 -14.90 -1.69 -0.41
C ASN A 2 -16.05 -2.32 -1.20
N GLU A 3 -17.26 -1.79 -1.09
CA GLU A 3 -18.44 -2.30 -1.84
C GLU A 3 -18.23 -2.29 -3.36
N LEU A 4 -17.58 -1.23 -3.86
CA LEU A 4 -17.22 -1.10 -5.26
C LEU A 4 -16.14 -2.11 -5.66
N ALA A 5 -15.20 -2.40 -4.76
CA ALA A 5 -14.16 -3.38 -4.99
C ALA A 5 -14.72 -4.81 -5.05
N GLU A 6 -15.68 -5.14 -4.19
CA GLU A 6 -16.42 -6.41 -4.26
C GLU A 6 -17.17 -6.53 -5.59
N THR A 7 -17.85 -5.46 -6.02
CA THR A 7 -18.60 -5.44 -7.29
C THR A 7 -17.70 -5.62 -8.52
N HIS A 8 -16.46 -5.11 -8.47
CA HIS A 8 -15.53 -5.15 -9.59
C HIS A 8 -14.40 -6.19 -9.42
N ASN A 9 -14.52 -7.13 -8.48
CA ASN A 9 -13.51 -8.13 -8.16
C ASN A 9 -12.09 -7.53 -7.95
N CYS A 10 -12.03 -6.37 -7.31
CA CYS A 10 -10.79 -5.68 -6.99
C CYS A 10 -10.41 -5.93 -5.52
N ILE A 11 -9.10 -5.92 -5.24
CA ILE A 11 -8.58 -5.95 -3.88
C ILE A 11 -8.20 -4.54 -3.47
N VAL A 12 -8.67 -4.10 -2.30
CA VAL A 12 -8.31 -2.81 -1.71
C VAL A 12 -7.49 -3.04 -0.46
N VAL A 13 -6.36 -2.34 -0.36
CA VAL A 13 -5.47 -2.37 0.79
C VAL A 13 -5.33 -0.98 1.38
N TYR A 14 -5.28 -0.90 2.71
CA TYR A 14 -5.14 0.36 3.46
C TYR A 14 -3.86 0.32 4.30
N PRO A 15 -2.68 0.57 3.70
CA PRO A 15 -1.43 0.62 4.44
C PRO A 15 -1.40 1.81 5.39
N ILE A 16 -0.89 1.60 6.59
CA ILE A 16 -0.72 2.62 7.62
C ILE A 16 0.77 2.85 7.83
N GLN A 17 1.18 4.12 7.92
CA GLN A 17 2.56 4.46 8.22
C GLN A 17 2.79 4.54 9.74
N PRO A 18 3.87 3.93 10.26
CA PRO A 18 4.20 4.03 11.68
C PRO A 18 4.58 5.47 12.05
N GLN A 19 4.30 5.85 13.31
CA GLN A 19 4.67 7.16 13.84
C GLN A 19 6.19 7.41 13.82
N ASP A 20 6.97 6.33 13.89
CA ASP A 20 8.43 6.39 13.84
C ASP A 20 8.95 6.85 12.45
N ALA A 21 8.20 6.60 11.38
CA ALA A 21 8.55 7.06 10.03
C ALA A 21 8.10 8.50 9.79
N ASN A 22 6.94 8.88 10.33
CA ASN A 22 6.47 10.27 10.39
C ASN A 22 5.53 10.43 11.60
N PRO A 23 5.80 11.37 12.54
CA PRO A 23 4.92 11.60 13.69
C PRO A 23 3.47 11.91 13.32
N SER A 24 3.23 12.51 12.14
CA SER A 24 1.90 12.79 11.60
C SER A 24 1.28 11.60 10.86
N LYS A 25 1.97 10.45 10.76
CA LYS A 25 1.56 9.25 9.99
C LYS A 25 1.32 9.55 8.50
N CYS A 26 2.05 10.54 7.96
CA CYS A 26 1.93 11.01 6.58
C CYS A 26 3.14 10.58 5.75
N TRP A 27 2.89 10.05 4.55
CA TRP A 27 3.95 9.65 3.63
C TRP A 27 4.90 10.82 3.34
N ASN A 28 6.20 10.55 3.33
CA ASN A 28 7.27 11.54 3.20
C ASN A 28 7.57 11.86 1.71
N TRP A 29 6.54 12.08 0.90
CA TRP A 29 6.65 12.34 -0.55
C TRP A 29 7.58 13.51 -0.92
N PHE A 30 7.83 14.43 0.00
CA PHE A 30 8.68 15.60 -0.20
C PHE A 30 10.18 15.31 -0.03
N LYS A 31 10.57 14.17 0.58
CA LYS A 31 11.99 13.82 0.76
C LYS A 31 12.59 13.43 -0.60
N PRO A 32 13.77 13.95 -0.98
CA PRO A 32 14.40 13.62 -2.27
C PRO A 32 14.62 12.11 -2.49
N ASP A 33 14.88 11.36 -1.42
CA ASP A 33 15.08 9.90 -1.48
C ASP A 33 13.78 9.13 -1.79
N ASP A 34 12.61 9.71 -1.48
CA ASP A 34 11.27 9.13 -1.70
C ASP A 34 10.66 9.57 -3.05
N GLN A 35 11.38 10.34 -3.87
CA GLN A 35 10.91 10.79 -5.19
C GLN A 35 11.40 9.90 -6.35
N ARG A 36 12.28 8.94 -6.07
CA ARG A 36 12.86 8.05 -7.09
C ARG A 36 12.11 6.73 -7.18
N HIS A 37 12.01 6.20 -8.39
CA HIS A 37 11.44 4.88 -8.66
C HIS A 37 12.19 3.78 -7.87
N ASP A 38 11.45 2.78 -7.38
CA ASP A 38 11.96 1.64 -6.58
C ASP A 38 12.78 2.02 -5.34
N ARG A 39 12.58 3.22 -4.81
CA ARG A 39 13.29 3.69 -3.61
C ARG A 39 12.32 4.16 -2.54
N GLY A 40 12.85 4.22 -1.32
CA GLY A 40 12.18 4.87 -0.21
C GLY A 40 10.81 4.27 0.12
N GLU A 41 9.96 5.11 0.67
CA GLU A 41 8.61 4.77 1.10
C GLU A 41 7.68 4.29 -0.04
N PRO A 42 7.71 4.85 -1.27
CA PRO A 42 6.89 4.34 -2.36
C PRO A 42 7.17 2.88 -2.73
N SER A 43 8.42 2.42 -2.58
CA SER A 43 8.78 1.02 -2.85
C SER A 43 8.07 0.03 -1.92
N LEU A 44 7.71 0.45 -0.70
CA LEU A 44 6.94 -0.36 0.24
C LEU A 44 5.52 -0.59 -0.26
N ILE A 45 4.88 0.45 -0.81
CA ILE A 45 3.53 0.36 -1.40
C ILE A 45 3.55 -0.60 -2.59
N ALA A 46 4.54 -0.49 -3.47
CA ALA A 46 4.72 -1.41 -4.59
C ALA A 46 4.92 -2.86 -4.10
N GLY A 47 5.72 -3.05 -3.05
CA GLY A 47 5.94 -4.35 -2.41
C GLY A 47 4.66 -4.98 -1.86
N ILE A 48 3.76 -4.18 -1.28
CA ILE A 48 2.43 -4.65 -0.81
C ILE A 48 1.60 -5.17 -1.99
N THR A 49 1.56 -4.45 -3.11
CA THR A 49 0.84 -4.90 -4.32
C THR A 49 1.36 -6.24 -4.81
N VAL A 50 2.68 -6.44 -4.83
CA VAL A 50 3.30 -7.72 -5.20
C VAL A 50 2.97 -8.82 -4.18
N CYS A 51 2.98 -8.51 -2.89
CA CYS A 51 2.62 -9.45 -1.83
C CYS A 51 1.17 -9.92 -1.94
N VAL A 52 0.23 -8.99 -2.14
CA VAL A 52 -1.20 -9.28 -2.23
C VAL A 52 -1.54 -10.05 -3.51
N SER A 53 -1.00 -9.65 -4.66
CA SER A 53 -1.23 -10.35 -5.93
C SER A 53 -0.72 -11.79 -5.94
N ARG A 54 0.28 -12.11 -5.10
CA ARG A 54 0.83 -13.47 -4.97
C ARG A 54 0.10 -14.32 -3.94
N ARG A 55 -0.77 -13.75 -3.10
CA ARG A 55 -1.53 -14.54 -2.13
C ARG A 55 -2.68 -15.26 -2.84
N PRO A 56 -2.86 -16.57 -2.61
CA PRO A 56 -4.05 -17.25 -3.08
C PRO A 56 -5.28 -16.61 -2.42
N PHE A 57 -6.25 -16.21 -3.23
CA PHE A 57 -7.50 -15.63 -2.75
C PHE A 57 -8.26 -16.70 -1.96
N SER A 58 -8.13 -16.64 -0.64
CA SER A 58 -8.96 -17.44 0.28
C SER A 58 -10.26 -16.68 0.43
N GLY A 59 -11.21 -16.97 -0.46
CA GLY A 59 -12.55 -16.39 -0.39
C GLY A 59 -13.18 -16.71 0.96
N GLN A 60 -13.28 -15.71 1.83
CA GLN A 60 -14.08 -15.80 3.03
C GLN A 60 -15.49 -15.35 2.63
N GLN A 61 -16.42 -16.32 2.58
CA GLN A 61 -17.86 -16.06 2.65
C GLN A 61 -18.20 -15.58 4.06
#